data_AF-A0A2A5M349-F1
#
_entry.id   AF-A0A2A5M349-F1
#
_cell.length_a   1.000
_cell.length_b   1.000
_cell.length_c   1.000
_cell.angle_alpha   90.00
_cell.angle_beta   90.00
_cell.angle_gamma   90.00
#
_symmetry.space_group_name_H-M   'P 1'
#
loop_
_entity.id
_entity.type
_entity.pdbx_description
1 polymer ?
#
loop_
_entity_poly.entity_id
_entity_poly.type
_entity_poly.pdbx_seq_one_letter_code
_entity_poly.pdbx_strand_id
1 'polypeptide(L)'
;EGIDNLNLSPLHKTLQEKIKTFKKQGFLLALASKNEEKDAKKLFETRKDFILQWDDFDARMINWKPKGENILKIAKKFNINTNAMLFIDDNIAELENTKFTGVKTLLCDENILYKIKLFPNLLKLSNTKEDQIRAKDIAANALREELKSLSNEEYFQNLEISLNFSKNDLQNIPRISELLGKTNQFIANYTRLNQEKVAQHMQKELIVSVSMSDKLSDSGIIAIFVFSCKEGNLFIDDLCISCRALGRKLETRMFFKAFELALHFFDLKNNNARLYYQKGERNMPFLSFLEQISKEFEKNSALIPFQNLNFKGLIIHEN
;
A
#
# COMPACT_ATOMS: atom_id res chain seq x y z
N GLU A 1 10.49 16.62 36.66
CA GLU A 1 10.95 15.90 35.44
C GLU A 1 11.47 14.53 35.81
N GLY A 2 11.57 13.61 34.85
CA GLY A 2 12.02 12.23 35.08
C GLY A 2 10.91 11.18 34.96
N ILE A 3 11.32 9.95 34.59
CA ILE A 3 10.45 8.82 34.27
C ILE A 3 9.45 8.51 35.40
N ASP A 4 9.85 8.67 36.66
CA ASP A 4 9.02 8.32 37.84
C ASP A 4 7.92 9.35 38.13
N ASN A 5 8.03 10.57 37.61
CA ASN A 5 7.08 11.65 37.85
C ASN A 5 5.95 11.72 36.80
N LEU A 6 5.95 10.80 35.83
CA LEU A 6 4.90 10.76 34.81
C LEU A 6 3.63 10.11 35.35
N ASN A 7 2.53 10.87 35.37
CA ASN A 7 1.23 10.39 35.80
C ASN A 7 0.36 9.97 34.60
N LEU A 8 -0.07 8.71 34.59
CA LEU A 8 -1.01 8.20 33.61
C LEU A 8 -2.45 8.43 34.07
N SER A 9 -3.07 9.50 33.58
CA SER A 9 -4.49 9.76 33.77
C SER A 9 -5.36 8.63 33.19
N PRO A 10 -6.62 8.48 33.64
CA PRO A 10 -7.57 7.56 33.01
C PRO A 10 -7.72 7.79 31.51
N LEU A 11 -7.67 9.05 31.06
CA LEU A 11 -7.71 9.40 29.64
C LEU A 11 -6.51 8.83 28.87
N HIS A 12 -5.30 8.94 29.42
CA HIS A 12 -4.09 8.38 28.80
C HIS A 12 -4.20 6.86 28.64
N LYS A 13 -4.71 6.15 29.65
CA LYS A 13 -4.89 4.69 29.61
C LYS A 13 -5.90 4.29 28.54
N THR A 14 -7.09 4.89 28.55
CA THR A 14 -8.14 4.60 27.55
C THR A 14 -7.68 4.91 26.12
N LEU A 15 -6.92 5.99 25.93
CA LEU A 15 -6.33 6.30 24.62
C LEU A 15 -5.35 5.23 24.16
N GLN A 16 -4.44 4.77 25.05
CA GLN A 16 -3.50 3.70 24.73
C GLN A 16 -4.21 2.38 24.39
N GLU A 17 -5.27 2.01 25.12
CA GLU A 17 -6.10 0.83 24.81
C GLU A 17 -6.75 0.94 23.42
N LYS A 18 -7.26 2.14 23.09
CA LYS A 18 -7.85 2.39 21.77
C LYS A 18 -6.82 2.25 20.65
N ILE A 19 -5.63 2.83 20.83
CA ILE A 19 -4.52 2.71 19.87
C ILE A 19 -4.07 1.26 19.73
N LYS A 20 -3.98 0.51 20.84
CA LYS A 20 -3.64 -0.92 20.82
C LYS A 20 -4.69 -1.76 20.11
N THR A 21 -5.96 -1.36 20.17
CA THR A 21 -7.02 -1.98 19.36
C THR A 21 -6.80 -1.74 17.87
N PHE A 22 -6.41 -0.53 17.45
CA PHE A 22 -6.07 -0.29 16.04
C PHE A 22 -4.90 -1.16 15.58
N LYS A 23 -3.86 -1.34 16.42
CA LYS A 23 -2.77 -2.28 16.10
C LYS A 23 -3.28 -3.69 15.83
N LYS A 24 -4.18 -4.21 16.67
CA LYS A 24 -4.83 -5.53 16.47
C LYS A 24 -5.68 -5.59 15.21
N GLN A 25 -6.20 -4.46 14.73
CA GLN A 25 -6.95 -4.31 13.47
C GLN A 25 -6.05 -4.08 12.24
N GLY A 26 -4.73 -4.18 12.39
CA GLY A 26 -3.77 -4.04 11.28
C GLY A 26 -3.26 -2.64 10.99
N PHE A 27 -3.58 -1.66 11.84
CA PHE A 27 -2.98 -0.34 11.69
C PHE A 27 -1.51 -0.38 12.10
N LEU A 28 -0.70 0.38 11.37
CA LEU A 28 0.70 0.60 11.70
C LEU A 28 0.80 1.71 12.72
N LEU A 29 1.63 1.50 13.74
CA LEU A 29 1.86 2.49 14.78
C LEU A 29 3.28 3.05 14.62
N ALA A 30 3.42 4.36 14.79
CA ALA A 30 4.73 5.00 14.78
C ALA A 30 4.86 6.08 15.85
N LEU A 31 6.09 6.28 16.32
CA LEU A 31 6.46 7.41 17.17
C LEU A 31 7.19 8.46 16.32
N ALA A 32 6.69 9.70 16.34
CA ALA A 32 7.38 10.88 15.83
C ALA A 32 7.50 11.89 16.98
N SER A 33 8.60 11.84 17.72
CA SER A 33 8.75 12.59 18.98
C SER A 33 10.07 13.36 19.02
N LYS A 34 10.02 14.57 19.58
CA LYS A 34 11.21 15.38 19.89
C LYS A 34 11.70 14.99 21.28
N ASN A 35 12.61 14.01 21.32
CA ASN A 35 13.19 13.50 22.55
C ASN A 35 14.51 12.75 22.22
N GLU A 36 15.25 12.39 23.26
CA GLU A 36 16.35 11.43 23.18
C GLU A 36 15.80 9.99 23.13
N GLU A 37 16.17 9.23 22.11
CA GLU A 37 15.67 7.87 21.92
C GLU A 37 16.01 6.95 23.09
N LYS A 38 17.20 7.11 23.67
CA LYS A 38 17.66 6.32 24.82
C LYS A 38 16.76 6.51 26.04
N ASP A 39 16.33 7.74 26.29
CA ASP A 39 15.48 8.07 27.44
C ASP A 39 14.05 7.57 27.23
N ALA A 40 13.52 7.75 26.02
CA ALA A 40 12.23 7.19 25.64
C ALA A 40 12.22 5.66 25.77
N LYS A 41 13.27 4.98 25.28
CA LYS A 41 13.40 3.52 25.39
C LYS A 41 13.46 3.07 26.84
N LYS A 42 14.27 3.73 27.67
CA LYS A 42 14.39 3.45 29.11
C LYS A 42 13.04 3.59 29.82
N LEU A 43 12.22 4.58 29.45
CA LEU A 43 10.87 4.73 29.98
C LEU A 43 10.00 3.50 29.70
N PHE A 44 9.95 3.01 28.45
CA PHE A 44 9.16 1.82 28.12
C PHE A 44 9.72 0.54 28.78
N GLU A 45 11.03 0.44 28.98
CA GLU A 45 11.65 -0.69 29.66
C GLU A 45 11.29 -0.73 31.16
N THR A 46 11.23 0.44 31.81
CA THR A 46 11.03 0.58 33.27
C THR A 46 9.56 0.68 33.67
N ARG A 47 8.74 1.44 32.94
CA ARG A 47 7.35 1.75 33.28
C ARG A 47 6.38 0.70 32.71
N LYS A 48 6.10 -0.34 33.51
CA LYS A 48 5.19 -1.45 33.14
C LYS A 48 3.70 -1.09 33.19
N ASP A 49 3.37 0.10 33.71
CA ASP A 49 2.01 0.62 33.77
C ASP A 49 1.51 1.24 32.45
N PHE A 50 2.40 1.47 31.48
CA PHE A 50 2.03 1.83 30.11
C PHE A 50 1.45 0.61 29.38
N ILE A 51 0.35 0.81 28.65
CA ILE A 51 -0.37 -0.26 27.94
C ILE A 51 0.27 -0.51 26.58
N LEU A 52 0.66 0.56 25.89
CA LEU A 52 1.52 0.48 24.71
C LEU A 52 2.95 0.18 25.15
N GLN A 53 3.56 -0.79 24.49
CA GLN A 53 4.93 -1.22 24.72
C GLN A 53 5.82 -0.75 23.58
N TRP A 54 7.13 -0.72 23.80
CA TRP A 54 8.10 -0.30 22.79
C TRP A 54 7.86 -1.01 21.45
N ASP A 55 7.65 -2.32 21.48
CA ASP A 55 7.48 -3.20 20.31
C ASP A 55 6.10 -3.15 19.66
N ASP A 56 5.15 -2.39 20.21
CA ASP A 56 3.87 -2.13 19.51
C ASP A 56 4.06 -1.16 18.32
N PHE A 57 5.15 -0.39 18.29
CA PHE A 57 5.44 0.61 17.26
C PHE A 57 6.35 0.07 16.14
N ASP A 58 5.85 0.11 14.90
CA ASP A 58 6.52 -0.39 13.69
C ASP A 58 7.63 0.57 13.17
N ALA A 59 7.54 1.85 13.54
CA ALA A 59 8.58 2.84 13.27
C ALA A 59 8.72 3.81 14.43
N ARG A 60 9.95 4.22 14.71
CA ARG A 60 10.26 5.16 15.79
C ARG A 60 11.23 6.18 15.22
N MET A 61 10.82 7.44 15.21
CA MET A 61 11.61 8.60 14.86
C MET A 61 11.61 9.51 16.09
N ILE A 62 12.47 9.17 17.04
CA ILE A 62 12.62 9.87 18.31
C ILE A 62 13.94 10.62 18.26
N ASN A 63 13.87 11.90 17.94
CA ASN A 63 15.02 12.78 17.78
C ASN A 63 14.56 14.24 17.70
N TRP A 64 15.49 15.19 17.80
CA TRP A 64 15.18 16.62 17.77
C TRP A 64 14.85 17.21 16.39
N LYS A 65 14.68 16.39 15.34
CA LYS A 65 14.28 16.90 14.01
C LYS A 65 12.79 17.30 14.01
N PRO A 66 12.36 18.19 13.09
CA PRO A 66 10.95 18.53 12.95
C PRO A 66 10.05 17.29 12.77
N LYS A 67 8.92 17.23 13.49
CA LYS A 67 8.00 16.07 13.42
C LYS A 67 7.48 15.84 12.00
N GLY A 68 7.26 16.89 11.21
CA GLY A 68 6.89 16.79 9.80
C GLY A 68 7.90 16.02 8.93
N GLU A 69 9.21 16.26 9.11
CA GLU A 69 10.25 15.49 8.41
C GLU A 69 10.26 14.02 8.84
N ASN A 70 10.06 13.77 10.14
CA ASN A 70 10.00 12.42 10.68
C ASN A 70 8.78 11.66 10.16
N ILE A 71 7.63 12.34 9.99
CA ILE A 71 6.42 11.78 9.37
C ILE A 71 6.70 11.37 7.92
N LEU A 72 7.40 12.18 7.12
CA LEU A 72 7.77 11.81 5.75
C LEU A 72 8.68 10.59 5.70
N LYS A 73 9.64 10.47 6.63
CA LYS A 73 10.51 9.28 6.73
C LYS A 73 9.72 8.03 7.14
N ILE A 74 8.78 8.18 8.08
CA ILE A 74 7.88 7.08 8.49
C ILE A 74 7.02 6.64 7.30
N ALA A 75 6.41 7.59 6.58
CA ALA A 75 5.61 7.32 5.39
C ALA A 75 6.41 6.53 4.33
N LYS A 76 7.66 6.95 4.08
CA LYS A 76 8.59 6.22 3.19
C LYS A 76 8.90 4.82 3.71
N LYS A 77 9.22 4.66 5.00
CA LYS A 77 9.50 3.36 5.62
C LYS A 77 8.31 2.40 5.52
N PHE A 78 7.10 2.91 5.68
CA PHE A 78 5.86 2.14 5.55
C PHE A 78 5.40 1.97 4.10
N ASN A 79 6.02 2.67 3.15
CA ASN A 79 5.58 2.77 1.77
C ASN A 79 4.09 3.15 1.63
N ILE A 80 3.66 4.16 2.42
CA ILE A 80 2.30 4.71 2.39
C ILE A 80 2.35 6.22 2.15
N ASN A 81 1.26 6.76 1.59
CA ASN A 81 1.10 8.21 1.49
C ASN A 81 0.74 8.80 2.86
N THR A 82 1.28 9.97 3.18
CA THR A 82 0.97 10.73 4.40
C THR A 82 -0.52 11.04 4.56
N ASN A 83 -1.27 11.20 3.47
CA ASN A 83 -2.73 11.42 3.54
C ASN A 83 -3.53 10.20 4.04
N ALA A 84 -2.91 9.02 4.07
CA ALA A 84 -3.46 7.79 4.66
C ALA A 84 -3.04 7.63 6.13
N MET A 85 -2.24 8.56 6.66
CA MET A 85 -1.80 8.59 8.05
C MET A 85 -2.62 9.59 8.86
N LEU A 86 -2.76 9.28 10.14
CA LEU A 86 -3.30 10.19 11.14
C LEU A 86 -2.20 10.48 12.17
N PHE A 87 -1.87 11.75 12.35
CA PHE A 87 -0.91 12.23 13.33
C PHE A 87 -1.67 12.84 14.53
N ILE A 88 -1.29 12.44 15.74
CA ILE A 88 -1.91 12.87 16.99
C ILE A 88 -0.83 13.48 17.85
N ASP A 89 -1.03 14.71 18.29
CA ASP A 89 -0.09 15.45 19.16
C ASP A 89 -0.88 16.35 20.10
N ASP A 90 -0.35 16.60 21.29
CA ASP A 90 -0.90 17.55 22.26
C ASP A 90 -0.47 18.99 21.98
N ASN A 91 0.55 19.20 21.15
CA ASN A 91 1.06 20.52 20.81
C ASN A 91 0.53 21.02 19.46
N ILE A 92 -0.31 22.05 19.49
CA ILE A 92 -0.88 22.70 18.30
C ILE A 92 0.21 23.18 17.33
N ALA A 93 1.30 23.75 17.83
CA ALA A 93 2.38 24.25 16.97
C ALA A 93 3.07 23.09 16.21
N GLU A 94 3.22 21.92 16.83
CA GLU A 94 3.73 20.74 16.13
C GLU A 94 2.75 20.30 15.04
N LEU A 95 1.44 20.26 15.32
CA LEU A 95 0.43 19.90 14.32
C LEU A 95 0.46 20.83 13.10
N GLU A 96 0.49 22.15 13.32
CA GLU A 96 0.57 23.15 12.25
C GLU A 96 1.81 22.95 11.38
N ASN A 97 2.95 22.69 12.00
CA ASN A 97 4.22 22.42 11.32
C ASN A 97 4.23 21.11 10.52
N THR A 98 3.20 20.26 10.60
CA THR A 98 3.09 19.04 9.78
C THR A 98 2.21 19.21 8.55
N LYS A 99 1.44 20.29 8.41
CA LYS A 99 0.44 20.45 7.34
C LYS A 99 1.01 20.31 5.93
N PHE A 100 2.24 20.78 5.70
CA PHE A 100 2.92 20.67 4.40
C PHE A 100 3.10 19.22 3.93
N THR A 101 3.08 18.26 4.85
CA THR A 101 3.19 16.83 4.52
C THR A 101 1.89 16.26 3.96
N GLY A 102 0.74 16.93 4.14
CA GLY A 102 -0.58 16.40 3.79
C GLY A 102 -1.11 15.32 4.75
N VAL A 103 -0.45 15.11 5.90
CA VAL A 103 -0.94 14.22 6.96
C VAL A 103 -2.20 14.78 7.60
N LYS A 104 -3.14 13.90 7.96
CA LYS A 104 -4.30 14.33 8.75
C LYS A 104 -3.90 14.45 10.21
N THR A 105 -4.40 15.46 10.91
CA THR A 105 -4.00 15.76 12.29
C THR A 105 -5.18 15.74 13.25
N LEU A 106 -4.92 15.37 14.51
CA LEU A 106 -5.84 15.55 15.64
C LEU A 106 -5.08 16.10 16.85
N LEU A 107 -5.63 17.14 17.48
CA LEU A 107 -5.17 17.62 18.78
C LEU A 107 -5.57 16.64 19.88
N CYS A 108 -4.57 16.19 20.64
CA CYS A 108 -4.75 15.37 21.82
C CYS A 108 -5.15 16.22 23.03
N ASP A 109 -6.45 16.45 23.18
CA ASP A 109 -7.07 17.13 24.32
C ASP A 109 -8.08 16.19 25.02
N GLU A 110 -8.88 16.71 25.96
CA GLU A 110 -9.88 15.94 26.70
C GLU A 110 -10.92 15.24 25.80
N ASN A 111 -11.10 15.72 24.57
CA ASN A 111 -12.07 15.20 23.60
C ASN A 111 -11.47 14.20 22.60
N ILE A 112 -10.19 13.82 22.75
CA ILE A 112 -9.47 12.96 21.78
C ILE A 112 -10.19 11.64 21.49
N LEU A 113 -10.78 11.00 22.50
CA LEU A 113 -11.49 9.72 22.32
C LEU A 113 -12.72 9.87 21.40
N TYR A 114 -13.44 10.98 21.53
CA TYR A 114 -14.58 11.29 20.67
C TYR A 114 -14.12 11.61 19.24
N LYS A 115 -13.07 12.43 19.11
CA LYS A 115 -12.47 12.77 17.81
C LYS A 115 -12.01 11.54 17.04
N ILE A 116 -11.31 10.62 17.71
CA ILE A 116 -10.88 9.34 17.11
C ILE A 116 -12.08 8.49 16.69
N LYS A 117 -13.12 8.40 17.53
CA LYS A 117 -14.32 7.61 17.24
C LYS A 117 -15.04 8.08 15.98
N LEU A 118 -15.10 9.39 15.75
CA LEU A 118 -15.77 9.99 14.59
C LEU A 118 -14.87 10.16 13.37
N PHE A 119 -13.58 9.89 13.50
CA PHE A 119 -12.65 10.13 12.41
C PHE A 119 -12.92 9.19 11.23
N PRO A 120 -13.10 9.72 10.00
CA PRO A 120 -13.45 8.90 8.85
C PRO A 120 -12.31 7.93 8.53
N ASN A 121 -12.67 6.69 8.20
CA ASN A 121 -11.75 5.59 7.85
C ASN A 121 -10.91 5.01 9.01
N LEU A 122 -11.17 5.37 10.27
CA LEU A 122 -10.66 4.62 11.43
C LEU A 122 -11.60 3.51 11.89
N LEU A 123 -12.85 3.49 11.41
CA LEU A 123 -13.80 2.41 11.64
C LEU A 123 -13.56 1.30 10.62
N LYS A 124 -13.08 0.16 11.11
CA LYS A 124 -12.93 -1.05 10.31
C LYS A 124 -14.03 -2.05 10.68
N LEU A 125 -14.90 -2.36 9.73
CA LEU A 125 -16.04 -3.26 9.94
C LEU A 125 -15.64 -4.75 9.92
N SER A 126 -14.47 -5.08 9.37
CA SER A 126 -13.92 -6.43 9.38
C SER A 126 -12.40 -6.43 9.46
N ASN A 127 -11.85 -7.30 10.32
CA ASN A 127 -10.43 -7.62 10.32
C ASN A 127 -10.19 -8.62 9.19
N THR A 128 -9.33 -8.28 8.24
CA THR A 128 -8.97 -9.20 7.15
C THR A 128 -7.63 -9.86 7.47
N LYS A 129 -7.39 -11.09 6.99
CA LYS A 129 -6.07 -11.78 7.10
C LYS A 129 -4.90 -10.90 6.63
N GLU A 130 -5.20 -9.94 5.76
CA GLU A 130 -4.29 -8.92 5.22
C GLU A 130 -3.59 -8.04 6.26
N ASP A 131 -4.20 -7.85 7.44
CA ASP A 131 -3.73 -6.95 8.49
C ASP A 131 -2.56 -7.51 9.29
N GLN A 132 -2.59 -8.82 9.53
CA GLN A 132 -1.50 -9.55 10.16
C GLN A 132 -0.29 -9.68 9.22
N ILE A 133 -0.54 -9.70 7.92
CA ILE A 133 0.48 -9.72 6.87
C ILE A 133 1.25 -8.38 6.82
N ARG A 134 0.58 -7.22 7.03
CA ARG A 134 1.24 -5.89 6.96
C ARG A 134 2.33 -5.66 7.99
N ALA A 135 2.15 -6.16 9.21
CA ALA A 135 3.17 -6.03 10.26
C ALA A 135 4.44 -6.83 9.90
N LYS A 136 4.28 -8.03 9.33
CA LYS A 136 5.40 -8.85 8.81
C LYS A 136 6.10 -8.19 7.62
N ASP A 137 5.32 -7.52 6.75
CA ASP A 137 5.84 -6.81 5.57
C ASP A 137 6.83 -5.68 5.91
N ILE A 138 6.69 -5.00 7.06
CA ILE A 138 7.59 -3.89 7.43
C ILE A 138 8.95 -4.39 7.90
N ALA A 139 8.98 -5.47 8.69
CA ALA A 139 10.23 -6.12 9.07
C ALA A 139 10.95 -6.67 7.82
N ALA A 140 10.18 -7.25 6.90
CA ALA A 140 10.68 -7.71 5.61
C ALA A 140 11.21 -6.56 4.74
N ASN A 141 10.58 -5.37 4.75
CA ASN A 141 11.05 -4.21 3.99
C ASN A 141 12.44 -3.73 4.42
N ALA A 142 12.80 -3.81 5.70
CA ALA A 142 14.15 -3.47 6.15
C ALA A 142 15.21 -4.39 5.51
N LEU A 143 14.94 -5.70 5.48
CA LEU A 143 15.80 -6.68 4.80
C LEU A 143 15.85 -6.45 3.29
N ARG A 144 14.73 -6.04 2.68
CA ARG A 144 14.65 -5.72 1.25
C ARG A 144 15.49 -4.49 0.89
N GLU A 145 15.59 -3.48 1.76
CA GLU A 145 16.45 -2.31 1.52
C GLU A 145 17.94 -2.70 1.43
N GLU A 146 18.39 -3.67 2.24
CA GLU A 146 19.78 -4.17 2.20
C GLU A 146 20.08 -4.90 0.88
N LEU A 147 19.07 -5.52 0.27
CA LEU A 147 19.18 -6.26 -0.99
C LEU A 147 18.96 -5.40 -2.24
N LYS A 148 18.63 -4.10 -2.12
CA LYS A 148 18.38 -3.21 -3.27
C LYS A 148 19.60 -2.93 -4.15
N SER A 149 20.81 -3.17 -3.62
CA SER A 149 22.07 -3.05 -4.37
C SER A 149 22.31 -4.18 -5.36
N LEU A 150 21.58 -5.29 -5.23
CA LEU A 150 21.67 -6.45 -6.12
C LEU A 150 21.01 -6.17 -7.48
N SER A 151 21.39 -6.96 -8.48
CA SER A 151 20.66 -6.97 -9.75
C SER A 151 19.22 -7.46 -9.54
N ASN A 152 18.31 -7.12 -10.47
CA ASN A 152 16.90 -7.51 -10.35
C ASN A 152 16.73 -9.05 -10.28
N GLU A 153 17.51 -9.80 -11.07
CA GLU A 153 17.43 -11.26 -11.11
C GLU A 153 17.88 -11.88 -9.78
N GLU A 154 19.01 -11.43 -9.24
CA GLU A 154 19.51 -11.88 -7.93
C GLU A 154 18.57 -11.49 -6.78
N TYR A 155 17.96 -10.30 -6.85
CA TYR A 155 16.96 -9.88 -5.87
C TYR A 155 15.73 -10.82 -5.87
N PHE A 156 15.21 -11.17 -7.05
CA PHE A 156 14.05 -12.06 -7.16
C PHE A 156 14.37 -13.49 -6.71
N GLN A 157 15.54 -14.01 -7.09
CA GLN A 157 15.99 -15.35 -6.70
C GLN A 157 16.18 -15.47 -5.19
N ASN A 158 16.88 -14.50 -4.57
CA ASN A 158 17.17 -14.54 -3.14
C ASN A 158 15.90 -14.48 -2.27
N LEU A 159 14.88 -13.76 -2.74
CA LEU A 159 13.60 -13.66 -2.05
C LEU A 159 12.60 -14.74 -2.46
N GLU A 160 12.93 -15.58 -3.44
CA GLU A 160 12.03 -16.59 -4.02
C GLU A 160 10.67 -15.99 -4.39
N ILE A 161 10.68 -14.85 -5.09
CA ILE A 161 9.44 -14.14 -5.41
C ILE A 161 8.61 -14.98 -6.38
N SER A 162 7.40 -15.32 -5.93
CA SER A 162 6.39 -16.04 -6.69
C SER A 162 5.22 -15.13 -7.04
N LEU A 163 4.85 -15.11 -8.32
CA LEU A 163 3.69 -14.41 -8.85
C LEU A 163 2.69 -15.43 -9.39
N ASN A 164 1.45 -15.37 -8.91
CA ASN A 164 0.37 -16.20 -9.41
C ASN A 164 -0.71 -15.33 -10.08
N PHE A 165 -0.97 -15.60 -11.35
CA PHE A 165 -1.93 -14.91 -12.19
C PHE A 165 -3.20 -15.75 -12.30
N SER A 166 -4.35 -15.18 -11.94
CA SER A 166 -5.65 -15.85 -12.06
C SER A 166 -6.58 -15.05 -12.97
N LYS A 167 -7.26 -15.75 -13.89
CA LYS A 167 -8.18 -15.17 -14.86
C LYS A 167 -9.63 -15.35 -14.42
N ASN A 168 -10.37 -14.25 -14.23
CA ASN A 168 -11.80 -14.28 -13.90
C ASN A 168 -12.17 -15.20 -12.72
N ASP A 169 -11.30 -15.31 -11.71
CA ASP A 169 -11.56 -16.11 -10.51
C ASP A 169 -12.63 -15.46 -9.63
N LEU A 170 -13.80 -16.09 -9.58
CA LEU A 170 -14.97 -15.61 -8.83
C LEU A 170 -14.70 -15.53 -7.32
N GLN A 171 -13.79 -16.34 -6.77
CA GLN A 171 -13.45 -16.30 -5.35
C GLN A 171 -12.74 -14.98 -4.98
N ASN A 172 -12.09 -14.34 -5.95
CA ASN A 172 -11.33 -13.11 -5.76
C ASN A 172 -12.19 -11.84 -5.85
N ILE A 173 -13.48 -11.93 -6.20
CA ILE A 173 -14.38 -10.77 -6.37
C ILE A 173 -14.34 -9.78 -5.18
N PRO A 174 -14.48 -10.22 -3.91
CA PRO A 174 -14.44 -9.30 -2.78
C PRO A 174 -13.11 -8.53 -2.69
N ARG A 175 -12.01 -9.22 -3.00
CA ARG A 175 -10.66 -8.67 -2.91
C ARG A 175 -10.35 -7.73 -4.07
N ILE A 176 -10.79 -8.06 -5.28
CA ILE A 176 -10.65 -7.21 -6.47
C ILE A 176 -11.37 -5.88 -6.25
N SER A 177 -12.63 -5.93 -5.78
CA SER A 177 -13.41 -4.72 -5.48
C SER A 177 -12.75 -3.85 -4.39
N GLU A 178 -12.25 -4.48 -3.33
CA GLU A 178 -11.53 -3.77 -2.27
C GLU A 178 -10.27 -3.07 -2.79
N LEU A 179 -9.47 -3.76 -3.61
CA LEU A 179 -8.19 -3.23 -4.09
C LEU A 179 -8.39 -2.07 -5.08
N LEU A 180 -9.37 -2.18 -5.98
CA LEU A 180 -9.79 -1.09 -6.87
C LEU A 180 -10.34 0.11 -6.10
N GLY A 181 -11.01 -0.11 -4.96
CA GLY A 181 -11.54 0.94 -4.11
C GLY A 181 -10.49 1.69 -3.27
N LYS A 182 -9.39 1.02 -2.90
CA LYS A 182 -8.37 1.58 -1.99
C LYS A 182 -7.13 2.13 -2.69
N THR A 183 -6.83 1.66 -3.90
CA THR A 183 -5.63 2.08 -4.62
C THR A 183 -5.83 3.44 -5.26
N ASN A 184 -4.92 4.38 -4.97
CA ASN A 184 -4.99 5.74 -5.52
C ASN A 184 -3.65 6.22 -6.13
N GLN A 185 -2.55 5.49 -5.94
CA GLN A 185 -1.22 5.89 -6.41
C GLN A 185 -0.85 5.25 -7.75
N PHE A 186 -1.01 3.93 -7.86
CA PHE A 186 -0.75 3.21 -9.09
C PHE A 186 -2.07 2.69 -9.64
N ILE A 187 -2.85 3.59 -10.23
CA ILE A 187 -4.17 3.30 -10.78
C ILE A 187 -4.37 4.06 -12.10
N ALA A 188 -4.90 3.37 -13.11
CA ALA A 188 -5.19 3.99 -14.41
C ALA A 188 -6.50 4.80 -14.37
N ASN A 189 -7.59 4.21 -13.85
CA ASN A 189 -8.90 4.86 -13.76
C ASN A 189 -9.53 4.75 -12.37
N TYR A 190 -10.39 5.70 -12.02
CA TYR A 190 -11.07 5.72 -10.71
C TYR A 190 -12.42 5.01 -10.74
N THR A 191 -12.53 3.92 -11.52
CA THR A 191 -13.77 3.20 -11.83
C THR A 191 -14.44 2.60 -10.59
N ARG A 192 -13.64 2.24 -9.57
CA ARG A 192 -14.06 1.82 -8.21
C ARG A 192 -15.22 0.81 -8.25
N LEU A 193 -15.00 -0.30 -8.95
CA LEU A 193 -16.02 -1.34 -9.14
C LEU A 193 -16.41 -1.98 -7.79
N ASN A 194 -17.71 -2.05 -7.53
CA ASN A 194 -18.25 -2.86 -6.42
C ASN A 194 -18.26 -4.35 -6.83
N GLN A 195 -18.54 -5.25 -5.89
CA GLN A 195 -18.48 -6.70 -6.14
C GLN A 195 -19.42 -7.15 -7.28
N GLU A 196 -20.62 -6.60 -7.35
CA GLU A 196 -21.59 -6.90 -8.42
C GLU A 196 -21.06 -6.49 -9.79
N LYS A 197 -20.50 -5.29 -9.92
CA LYS A 197 -19.88 -4.84 -11.16
C LYS A 197 -18.68 -5.70 -11.54
N VAL A 198 -17.83 -6.07 -10.58
CA VAL A 198 -16.71 -6.98 -10.87
C VAL A 198 -17.22 -8.29 -11.46
N ALA A 199 -18.26 -8.89 -10.87
CA ALA A 199 -18.88 -10.12 -11.39
C ALA A 199 -19.43 -9.95 -12.82
N GLN A 200 -20.08 -8.80 -13.11
CA GLN A 200 -20.60 -8.49 -14.45
C GLN A 200 -19.48 -8.30 -15.48
N HIS A 201 -18.40 -7.62 -15.10
CA HIS A 201 -17.23 -7.44 -15.96
C HIS A 201 -16.58 -8.78 -16.30
N MET A 202 -16.39 -9.69 -15.32
CA MET A 202 -15.82 -11.03 -15.56
C MET A 202 -16.62 -11.90 -16.56
N GLN A 203 -17.88 -11.58 -16.84
CA GLN A 203 -18.68 -12.30 -17.84
C GLN A 203 -18.40 -11.87 -19.28
N LYS A 204 -17.90 -10.64 -19.49
CA LYS A 204 -17.75 -10.02 -20.82
C LYS A 204 -16.31 -9.62 -21.14
N GLU A 205 -15.51 -9.46 -20.10
CA GLU A 205 -14.16 -8.93 -20.12
C GLU A 205 -13.23 -9.91 -19.40
N LEU A 206 -11.93 -9.65 -19.52
CA LEU A 206 -10.92 -10.38 -18.79
C LEU A 206 -10.40 -9.53 -17.63
N ILE A 207 -10.60 -10.01 -16.41
CA ILE A 207 -9.94 -9.49 -15.22
C ILE A 207 -8.82 -10.47 -14.84
N VAL A 208 -7.58 -9.97 -14.86
CA VAL A 208 -6.42 -10.70 -14.35
C VAL A 208 -6.08 -10.16 -12.97
N SER A 209 -6.17 -11.03 -11.95
CA SER A 209 -5.67 -10.74 -10.62
C SER A 209 -4.31 -11.37 -10.41
N VAL A 210 -3.36 -10.63 -9.86
CA VAL A 210 -2.01 -11.11 -9.55
C VAL A 210 -1.82 -11.16 -8.05
N SER A 211 -1.45 -12.32 -7.55
CA SER A 211 -1.02 -12.52 -6.16
C SER A 211 0.49 -12.71 -6.09
N MET A 212 1.09 -12.29 -4.98
CA MET A 212 2.54 -12.35 -4.77
C MET A 212 2.87 -12.94 -3.41
N SER A 213 3.82 -13.86 -3.41
CA SER A 213 4.46 -14.35 -2.19
C SER A 213 5.97 -14.30 -2.34
N ASP A 214 6.66 -14.14 -1.23
CA ASP A 214 8.11 -14.28 -1.13
C ASP A 214 8.48 -14.96 0.19
N LYS A 215 9.76 -15.25 0.39
CA LYS A 215 10.28 -15.92 1.61
C LYS A 215 9.90 -15.22 2.91
N LEU A 216 9.60 -13.92 2.86
CA LEU A 216 9.36 -13.09 4.03
C LEU A 216 7.86 -12.86 4.27
N SER A 217 7.05 -12.80 3.21
CA SER A 217 5.61 -12.58 3.32
C SER A 217 4.82 -13.09 2.11
N ASP A 218 3.62 -13.63 2.39
CA ASP A 218 2.55 -13.75 1.40
C ASP A 218 1.77 -12.44 1.36
N SER A 219 1.86 -11.70 0.26
CA SER A 219 1.23 -10.39 0.08
C SER A 219 -0.23 -10.48 -0.40
N GLY A 220 -0.72 -11.67 -0.75
CA GLY A 220 -2.02 -11.89 -1.37
C GLY A 220 -2.14 -11.19 -2.73
N ILE A 221 -3.36 -10.83 -3.14
CA ILE A 221 -3.60 -10.09 -4.39
C ILE A 221 -3.03 -8.68 -4.28
N ILE A 222 -2.10 -8.38 -5.18
CA ILE A 222 -1.33 -7.13 -5.25
C ILE A 222 -1.57 -6.32 -6.53
N ALA A 223 -2.11 -6.89 -7.59
CA ALA A 223 -2.42 -6.15 -8.82
C ALA A 223 -3.67 -6.68 -9.51
N ILE A 224 -4.43 -5.78 -10.13
CA ILE A 224 -5.60 -6.07 -10.97
C ILE A 224 -5.39 -5.40 -12.32
N PHE A 225 -5.70 -6.13 -13.40
CA PHE A 225 -5.75 -5.61 -14.77
C PHE A 225 -7.09 -5.98 -15.39
N VAL A 226 -7.75 -5.03 -16.04
CA VAL A 226 -9.05 -5.20 -16.69
C VAL A 226 -8.88 -4.96 -18.19
N PHE A 227 -9.23 -5.97 -18.98
CA PHE A 227 -9.08 -5.97 -20.42
C PHE A 227 -10.41 -6.25 -21.13
N SER A 228 -10.66 -5.54 -22.23
CA SER A 228 -11.74 -5.86 -23.16
C SER A 228 -11.20 -6.00 -24.58
N CYS A 229 -11.96 -6.72 -25.42
CA CYS A 229 -11.69 -6.86 -26.84
C CYS A 229 -12.87 -6.27 -27.63
N LYS A 230 -12.58 -5.38 -28.59
CA LYS A 230 -13.58 -4.84 -29.53
C LYS A 230 -13.00 -4.84 -30.94
N GLU A 231 -13.73 -5.43 -31.88
CA GLU A 231 -13.34 -5.47 -33.31
C GLU A 231 -11.92 -6.01 -33.52
N GLY A 232 -11.51 -7.00 -32.72
CA GLY A 232 -10.17 -7.60 -32.80
C GLY A 232 -9.03 -6.73 -32.22
N ASN A 233 -9.36 -5.66 -31.50
CA ASN A 233 -8.39 -4.81 -30.82
C ASN A 233 -8.49 -4.99 -29.30
N LEU A 234 -7.33 -5.03 -28.64
CA LEU A 234 -7.23 -5.13 -27.20
C LEU A 234 -7.29 -3.75 -26.55
N PHE A 235 -8.07 -3.64 -25.47
CA PHE A 235 -8.17 -2.45 -24.63
C PHE A 235 -7.79 -2.80 -23.20
N ILE A 236 -7.09 -1.90 -22.54
CA ILE A 236 -6.79 -1.95 -21.11
C ILE A 236 -7.66 -0.88 -20.46
N ASP A 237 -8.79 -1.30 -19.92
CA ASP A 237 -9.84 -0.41 -19.42
C ASP A 237 -9.54 0.10 -18.01
N ASP A 238 -8.86 -0.69 -17.18
CA ASP A 238 -8.41 -0.26 -15.87
C ASP A 238 -7.24 -1.12 -15.39
N LEU A 239 -6.45 -0.58 -14.48
CA LEU A 239 -5.47 -1.36 -13.71
C LEU A 239 -5.20 -0.68 -12.39
N CYS A 240 -4.85 -1.48 -11.39
CA CYS A 240 -4.30 -0.98 -10.15
C CYS A 240 -3.21 -1.90 -9.60
N ILE A 241 -2.18 -1.31 -9.00
CA ILE A 241 -1.11 -2.03 -8.31
C ILE A 241 -1.02 -1.50 -6.88
N SER A 242 -1.12 -2.42 -5.92
CA SER A 242 -0.99 -2.15 -4.50
C SER A 242 0.41 -1.60 -4.18
N CYS A 243 0.49 -0.68 -3.21
CA CYS A 243 1.77 -0.17 -2.71
C CYS A 243 2.71 -1.26 -2.20
N ARG A 244 2.20 -2.47 -1.87
CA ARG A 244 3.06 -3.60 -1.49
C ARG A 244 4.01 -4.03 -2.60
N ALA A 245 3.58 -3.94 -3.85
CA ALA A 245 4.39 -4.31 -5.00
C ALA A 245 5.21 -3.15 -5.56
N LEU A 246 4.85 -1.91 -5.22
CA LEU A 246 5.52 -0.73 -5.75
C LEU A 246 6.95 -0.61 -5.24
N GLY A 247 7.87 -0.32 -6.17
CA GLY A 247 9.29 -0.19 -5.89
C GLY A 247 10.05 -1.51 -5.83
N ARG A 248 9.37 -2.65 -6.12
CA ARG A 248 10.01 -3.98 -6.27
C ARG A 248 10.39 -4.30 -7.72
N LYS A 249 10.21 -3.35 -8.66
CA LYS A 249 10.49 -3.52 -10.10
C LYS A 249 9.72 -4.70 -10.72
N LEU A 250 8.51 -4.94 -10.21
CA LEU A 250 7.59 -6.00 -10.64
C LEU A 250 6.48 -5.44 -11.55
N GLU A 251 6.26 -4.12 -11.54
CA GLU A 251 5.17 -3.42 -12.21
C GLU A 251 5.14 -3.74 -13.71
N THR A 252 6.27 -3.54 -14.40
CA THR A 252 6.42 -3.82 -15.84
C THR A 252 6.23 -5.30 -16.16
N ARG A 253 6.73 -6.20 -15.29
CA ARG A 253 6.63 -7.66 -15.48
C ARG A 253 5.20 -8.16 -15.31
N MET A 254 4.52 -7.74 -14.23
CA MET A 254 3.12 -8.07 -14.01
C MET A 254 2.25 -7.53 -15.13
N PHE A 255 2.50 -6.28 -15.57
CA PHE A 255 1.75 -5.65 -16.65
C PHE A 255 1.88 -6.43 -17.96
N PHE A 256 3.09 -6.68 -18.45
CA PHE A 256 3.26 -7.38 -19.73
C PHE A 256 2.88 -8.86 -19.65
N LYS A 257 3.01 -9.52 -18.50
CA LYS A 257 2.48 -10.87 -18.33
C LYS A 257 0.96 -10.91 -18.39
N ALA A 258 0.28 -9.97 -17.72
CA ALA A 258 -1.17 -9.85 -17.81
C ALA A 258 -1.64 -9.50 -19.23
N PHE A 259 -0.87 -8.66 -19.95
CA PHE A 259 -1.11 -8.35 -21.36
C PHE A 259 -0.95 -9.61 -22.23
N GLU A 260 0.11 -10.40 -22.05
CA GLU A 260 0.28 -11.70 -22.75
C GLU A 260 -0.93 -12.62 -22.52
N LEU A 261 -1.37 -12.76 -21.26
CA LEU A 261 -2.56 -13.55 -20.92
C LEU A 261 -3.82 -13.04 -21.61
N ALA A 262 -3.97 -11.72 -21.76
CA ALA A 262 -5.09 -11.11 -22.46
C ALA A 262 -5.05 -11.37 -23.97
N LEU A 263 -3.88 -11.29 -24.60
CA LEU A 263 -3.70 -11.64 -26.00
C LEU A 263 -4.12 -13.10 -26.27
N HIS A 264 -3.68 -14.03 -25.43
CA HIS A 264 -4.06 -15.44 -25.54
C HIS A 264 -5.54 -15.68 -25.26
N PHE A 265 -6.11 -14.99 -24.26
CA PHE A 265 -7.52 -15.17 -23.89
C PHE A 265 -8.49 -14.74 -25.00
N PHE A 266 -8.17 -13.65 -25.71
CA PHE A 266 -8.98 -13.12 -26.80
C PHE A 266 -8.55 -13.62 -28.20
N ASP A 267 -7.58 -14.53 -28.29
CA ASP A 267 -7.00 -15.04 -29.55
C ASP A 267 -6.56 -13.93 -30.52
N LEU A 268 -5.87 -12.93 -29.98
CA LEU A 268 -5.47 -11.74 -30.74
C LEU A 268 -4.07 -11.90 -31.34
N LYS A 269 -3.94 -11.57 -32.62
CA LYS A 269 -2.66 -11.50 -33.34
C LYS A 269 -2.03 -10.09 -33.33
N ASN A 270 -2.81 -9.08 -32.95
CA ASN A 270 -2.32 -7.72 -32.81
C ASN A 270 -1.53 -7.61 -31.51
N ASN A 271 -0.32 -7.08 -31.59
CA ASN A 271 0.59 -6.93 -30.47
C ASN A 271 0.43 -5.58 -29.76
N ASN A 272 -0.59 -4.77 -30.08
CA ASN A 272 -0.81 -3.48 -29.46
C ASN A 272 -2.12 -3.47 -28.66
N ALA A 273 -2.10 -2.78 -27.51
CA ALA A 273 -3.28 -2.51 -26.72
C ALA A 273 -3.47 -1.00 -26.54
N ARG A 274 -4.72 -0.55 -26.52
CA ARG A 274 -5.04 0.83 -26.13
C ARG A 274 -5.38 0.87 -24.65
N LEU A 275 -4.57 1.60 -23.88
CA LEU A 275 -4.78 1.79 -22.44
C LEU A 275 -5.53 3.09 -22.20
N TYR A 276 -6.65 3.02 -21.49
CA TYR A 276 -7.40 4.20 -21.03
C TYR A 276 -6.92 4.61 -19.64
N TYR A 277 -6.79 5.91 -19.40
CA TYR A 277 -6.42 6.41 -18.08
C TYR A 277 -6.98 7.80 -17.81
N GLN A 278 -7.12 8.12 -16.52
CA GLN A 278 -7.52 9.44 -16.03
C GLN A 278 -6.38 10.05 -15.21
N LYS A 279 -5.90 11.23 -15.62
CA LYS A 279 -4.98 12.02 -14.79
C LYS A 279 -5.69 12.48 -13.53
N GLY A 280 -5.17 12.10 -12.36
CA GLY A 280 -5.62 12.56 -11.06
C GLY A 280 -4.47 13.15 -10.24
N GLU A 281 -4.80 13.74 -9.10
CA GLU A 281 -3.80 14.39 -8.23
C GLU A 281 -2.80 13.40 -7.62
N ARG A 282 -3.15 12.11 -7.53
CA ARG A 282 -2.44 11.11 -6.73
C ARG A 282 -1.81 9.98 -7.54
N ASN A 283 -2.16 9.84 -8.82
CA ASN A 283 -1.69 8.72 -9.64
C ASN A 283 -0.40 9.00 -10.43
N MET A 284 0.42 9.95 -9.96
CA MET A 284 1.72 10.25 -10.56
C MET A 284 2.61 9.00 -10.74
N PRO A 285 2.69 8.05 -9.78
CA PRO A 285 3.47 6.83 -9.98
C PRO A 285 3.02 6.00 -11.20
N PHE A 286 1.70 5.90 -11.44
CA PHE A 286 1.18 5.25 -12.63
C PHE A 286 1.50 6.04 -13.90
N LEU A 287 1.36 7.37 -13.89
CA LEU A 287 1.65 8.21 -15.06
C LEU A 287 3.13 8.11 -15.46
N SER A 288 4.05 8.14 -14.50
CA SER A 288 5.49 7.92 -14.77
C SER A 288 5.79 6.52 -15.30
N PHE A 289 5.05 5.50 -14.86
CA PHE A 289 5.14 4.17 -15.45
C PHE A 289 4.61 4.14 -16.88
N LEU A 290 3.50 4.81 -17.15
CA LEU A 290 2.89 4.88 -18.48
C LEU A 290 3.85 5.53 -19.50
N GLU A 291 4.56 6.58 -19.10
CA GLU A 291 5.62 7.23 -19.88
C GLU A 291 6.81 6.32 -20.22
N GLN A 292 7.04 5.26 -19.43
CA GLN A 292 8.10 4.28 -19.71
C GLN A 292 7.67 3.22 -20.73
N ILE A 293 6.38 2.87 -20.76
CA ILE A 293 5.86 1.78 -21.59
C ILE A 293 5.17 2.25 -22.88
N SER A 294 4.91 3.56 -23.02
CA SER A 294 4.30 4.16 -24.21
C SER A 294 5.10 5.36 -24.72
N LYS A 295 5.09 5.53 -26.04
CA LYS A 295 5.56 6.74 -26.73
C LYS A 295 4.42 7.48 -27.44
N GLU A 296 3.24 6.87 -27.52
CA GLU A 296 2.10 7.36 -28.28
C GLU A 296 0.95 7.66 -27.34
N PHE A 297 0.65 8.94 -27.19
CA PHE A 297 -0.36 9.45 -26.26
C PHE A 297 -1.46 10.17 -27.02
N GLU A 298 -2.69 9.89 -26.61
CA GLU A 298 -3.91 10.55 -27.03
C GLU A 298 -4.62 11.09 -25.78
N LYS A 299 -5.68 11.87 -25.97
CA LYS A 299 -6.45 12.42 -24.85
C LYS A 299 -7.07 11.28 -24.04
N ASN A 300 -6.56 11.05 -22.82
CA ASN A 300 -6.97 10.00 -21.87
C ASN A 300 -6.73 8.55 -22.37
N SER A 301 -5.84 8.36 -23.34
CA SER A 301 -5.42 7.03 -23.79
C SER A 301 -3.97 6.99 -24.25
N ALA A 302 -3.38 5.81 -24.26
CA ALA A 302 -2.03 5.57 -24.77
C ALA A 302 -1.99 4.24 -25.54
N LEU A 303 -1.22 4.18 -26.63
CA LEU A 303 -0.98 2.94 -27.37
C LEU A 303 0.22 2.22 -26.76
N ILE A 304 0.00 0.98 -26.32
CA ILE A 304 1.02 0.16 -25.66
C ILE A 304 1.42 -0.98 -26.59
N PRO A 305 2.64 -0.96 -27.14
CA PRO A 305 3.17 -2.12 -27.84
C PRO A 305 3.54 -3.21 -26.85
N PHE A 306 3.17 -4.45 -27.16
CA PHE A 306 3.52 -5.63 -26.38
C PHE A 306 5.03 -5.81 -26.36
N GLN A 307 5.55 -6.13 -25.18
CA GLN A 307 6.96 -6.43 -24.98
C GLN A 307 7.07 -7.78 -24.30
N ASN A 308 7.83 -8.69 -24.92
CA ASN A 308 8.17 -9.95 -24.28
C ASN A 308 9.28 -9.70 -23.26
N LEU A 309 8.97 -9.87 -21.98
CA LEU A 309 9.92 -9.65 -20.89
C LEU A 309 10.51 -10.94 -20.37
N ASN A 310 11.75 -10.84 -19.88
CA ASN A 310 12.40 -11.91 -19.16
C ASN A 310 11.92 -11.96 -17.69
N PHE A 311 11.48 -13.14 -17.26
CA PHE A 311 11.03 -13.45 -15.90
C PHE A 311 12.08 -14.21 -15.07
N LYS A 312 13.35 -14.24 -15.51
CA LYS A 312 14.45 -14.84 -14.74
C LYS A 312 14.44 -14.40 -13.28
N GLY A 313 14.52 -15.41 -12.42
CA GLY A 313 14.51 -15.24 -10.97
C GLY A 313 13.13 -15.13 -10.33
N LEU A 314 12.06 -15.06 -11.12
CA LEU A 314 10.68 -15.15 -10.63
C LEU A 314 10.13 -16.56 -10.82
N ILE A 315 9.31 -16.99 -9.88
CA ILE A 315 8.46 -18.16 -10.02
C ILE A 315 7.11 -17.66 -10.54
N ILE A 316 6.65 -18.13 -11.70
CA ILE A 316 5.39 -17.70 -12.31
C ILE A 316 4.40 -18.86 -12.31
N HIS A 317 3.21 -18.63 -11.79
CA HIS A 317 2.08 -19.55 -11.86
C HIS A 317 0.93 -18.89 -12.62
N GLU A 318 0.23 -19.69 -13.43
CA GLU A 318 -0.94 -19.29 -14.20
C GLU A 318 -2.09 -20.25 -13.87
N ASN A 319 -3.17 -19.71 -13.31
CA ASN A 319 -4.35 -20.46 -12.91
C ASN A 319 -5.60 -20.05 -13.71
#